data_AF-A0A7Y7TQK9-F1
#
_entry.id   AF-A0A7Y7TQK9-F1
#
_cell.length_a   1.000
_cell.length_b   1.000
_cell.length_c   1.000
_cell.angle_alpha   90.00
_cell.angle_beta   90.00
_cell.angle_gamma   90.00
#
_symmetry.space_group_name_H-M   'P 1'
#
loop_
_entity.id
_entity.type
_entity.pdbx_description
1 polymer ?
#
loop_
_entity_poly.entity_id
_entity_poly.type
_entity_poly.pdbx_seq_one_letter_code
_entity_poly.pdbx_strand_id
1 'polypeptide(L)'
;MKKICTFIFIIVLMKISHAQKVEIKKETKPMNVAILIYEGIYMLDFTGPYEIFVDTYSKDGKPLFNAYTVAPGDTMIKAHSGLNVKADFSIKNAPQPDIFVIPGGDLSLLKNNEPLKKWLIETANKSQIVVSVCTGAFILSSAGLLDGMEATTWYGAIDKLQELTPKAKVVKDKRITDNGKIITTAGVSAGIDGALYIVSRLFGKETATATAKYIEYKGWE
;
A
#
# COMPACT_ATOMS: atom_id res chain seq x y z
N MET A 1 15.34 -71.23 38.04
CA MET A 1 13.94 -71.37 38.50
C MET A 1 13.05 -70.57 37.53
N LYS A 2 12.36 -71.17 36.54
CA LYS A 2 10.92 -71.59 36.57
C LYS A 2 10.03 -70.48 37.22
N LYS A 3 9.04 -69.79 36.62
CA LYS A 3 7.90 -70.05 35.67
C LYS A 3 7.35 -68.66 35.20
N ILE A 4 6.93 -68.40 33.95
CA ILE A 4 5.64 -68.64 33.25
C ILE A 4 4.39 -67.84 33.76
N CYS A 5 3.80 -67.07 32.83
CA CYS A 5 2.42 -66.54 32.65
C CYS A 5 1.81 -65.59 33.71
N THR A 6 1.17 -64.46 33.33
CA THR A 6 -0.18 -64.47 32.71
C THR A 6 -0.51 -63.16 31.97
N PHE A 7 -1.13 -63.33 30.80
CA PHE A 7 -1.75 -62.35 29.90
C PHE A 7 -3.04 -61.79 30.51
N ILE A 8 -3.24 -60.47 30.52
CA ILE A 8 -4.59 -59.87 30.45
C ILE A 8 -4.53 -58.68 29.50
N PHE A 9 -5.20 -58.85 28.36
CA PHE A 9 -5.48 -57.86 27.34
C PHE A 9 -6.69 -57.03 27.81
N ILE A 10 -6.51 -55.75 28.12
CA ILE A 10 -7.64 -54.83 28.28
C ILE A 10 -7.72 -53.99 27.01
N ILE A 11 -8.65 -54.39 26.14
CA ILE A 11 -9.09 -53.58 24.99
C ILE A 11 -9.96 -52.46 25.56
N VAL A 12 -9.39 -51.26 25.67
CA VAL A 12 -10.21 -50.04 25.83
C VAL A 12 -10.59 -49.56 24.43
N LEU A 13 -11.81 -49.89 24.02
CA LEU A 13 -12.51 -49.27 22.89
C LEU A 13 -12.84 -47.82 23.25
N MET A 14 -11.92 -46.88 23.04
CA MET A 14 -12.25 -45.46 22.99
C MET A 14 -12.78 -45.11 21.59
N LYS A 15 -14.07 -44.78 21.55
CA LYS A 15 -14.75 -44.22 20.38
C LYS A 15 -14.01 -42.97 19.90
N ILE A 16 -13.55 -43.01 18.66
CA ILE A 16 -13.08 -41.84 17.92
C ILE A 16 -14.25 -40.88 17.76
N SER A 17 -14.14 -39.68 18.33
CA SER A 17 -15.04 -38.56 18.04
C SER A 17 -14.22 -37.29 17.89
N HIS A 18 -14.23 -36.77 16.65
CA HIS A 18 -13.77 -35.44 16.22
C HIS A 18 -12.35 -35.02 16.61
N ALA A 19 -11.38 -35.39 15.78
CA ALA A 19 -10.15 -34.63 15.67
C ALA A 19 -10.47 -33.24 15.08
N GLN A 20 -10.58 -32.21 15.92
CA GLN A 20 -10.45 -30.83 15.44
C GLN A 20 -9.03 -30.67 14.90
N LYS A 21 -8.94 -30.50 13.59
CA LYS A 21 -7.71 -30.09 12.91
C LYS A 21 -7.36 -28.70 13.46
N VAL A 22 -6.41 -28.62 14.38
CA VAL A 22 -5.84 -27.33 14.82
C VAL A 22 -5.06 -26.80 13.63
N GLU A 23 -5.71 -25.95 12.84
CA GLU A 23 -5.07 -25.23 11.75
C GLU A 23 -4.17 -24.18 12.38
N ILE A 24 -2.86 -24.42 12.38
CA ILE A 24 -1.88 -23.44 12.83
C ILE A 24 -1.96 -22.27 11.85
N LYS A 25 -2.74 -21.24 12.18
CA LYS A 25 -2.79 -19.95 11.45
C LYS A 25 -1.36 -19.42 11.41
N LYS A 26 -0.73 -19.48 10.24
CA LYS A 26 0.57 -18.86 10.00
C LYS A 26 0.40 -17.36 10.29
N GLU A 27 1.08 -16.83 11.31
CA GLU A 27 1.06 -15.39 11.57
C GLU A 27 1.65 -14.70 10.35
N THR A 28 0.79 -14.04 9.57
CA THR A 28 1.22 -13.19 8.47
C THR A 28 1.74 -11.90 9.06
N LYS A 29 3.04 -11.67 8.92
CA LYS A 29 3.66 -10.39 9.27
C LYS A 29 2.95 -9.26 8.51
N PRO A 30 2.74 -8.08 9.12
CA PRO A 30 2.17 -6.92 8.42
C PRO A 30 2.99 -6.55 7.18
N MET A 31 2.32 -6.14 6.10
CA MET A 31 2.98 -5.68 4.89
C MET A 31 3.55 -4.28 5.09
N ASN A 32 4.79 -4.05 4.64
CA ASN A 32 5.42 -2.74 4.75
C ASN A 32 4.86 -1.77 3.70
N VAL A 33 4.43 -0.59 4.14
CA VAL A 33 3.94 0.48 3.25
C VAL A 33 4.81 1.71 3.39
N ALA A 34 5.58 2.04 2.36
CA ALA A 34 6.33 3.29 2.32
C ALA A 34 5.48 4.37 1.65
N ILE A 35 5.33 5.51 2.31
CA ILE A 35 4.62 6.68 1.78
C ILE A 35 5.62 7.81 1.58
N LEU A 36 5.85 8.20 0.32
CA LEU A 36 6.78 9.27 -0.01
C LEU A 36 6.23 10.61 0.50
N ILE A 37 7.04 11.38 1.24
CA ILE A 37 6.76 12.78 1.57
C ILE A 37 7.89 13.69 1.14
N TYR A 38 7.55 14.90 0.70
CA TYR A 38 8.52 15.85 0.13
C TYR A 38 8.02 17.29 0.15
N GLU A 39 8.92 18.25 -0.06
CA GLU A 39 8.60 19.68 -0.04
C GLU A 39 7.49 20.02 -1.06
N GLY A 40 6.45 20.72 -0.63
CA GLY A 40 5.31 21.05 -1.47
C GLY A 40 4.33 19.89 -1.72
N ILE A 41 4.43 18.79 -0.97
CA ILE A 41 3.46 17.68 -1.02
C ILE A 41 2.03 18.15 -0.68
N TYR A 42 1.02 17.56 -1.34
CA TYR A 42 -0.37 17.75 -0.95
C TYR A 42 -0.73 16.86 0.23
N MET A 43 -1.23 17.46 1.32
CA MET A 43 -1.51 16.77 2.59
C MET A 43 -2.34 15.50 2.39
N LEU A 44 -3.52 15.63 1.78
CA LEU A 44 -4.46 14.53 1.69
C LEU A 44 -4.02 13.43 0.71
N ASP A 45 -3.11 13.71 -0.22
CA ASP A 45 -2.54 12.70 -1.13
C ASP A 45 -1.74 11.64 -0.38
N PHE A 46 -1.12 12.01 0.77
CA PHE A 46 -0.35 11.07 1.58
C PHE A 46 -1.10 10.66 2.86
N THR A 47 -1.73 11.61 3.56
CA THR A 47 -2.41 11.29 4.84
C THR A 47 -3.65 10.42 4.63
N GLY A 48 -4.37 10.60 3.52
CA GLY A 48 -5.54 9.78 3.21
C GLY A 48 -5.20 8.29 3.09
N PRO A 49 -4.29 7.90 2.18
CA PRO A 49 -3.78 6.53 2.13
C PRO A 49 -3.13 6.06 3.44
N TYR A 50 -2.36 6.94 4.11
CA TYR A 50 -1.68 6.61 5.37
C TYR A 50 -2.66 6.15 6.44
N GLU A 51 -3.76 6.89 6.64
CA GLU A 51 -4.82 6.55 7.60
C GLU A 51 -5.42 5.16 7.30
N ILE A 52 -5.76 4.88 6.03
CA ILE A 52 -6.30 3.58 5.63
C ILE A 52 -5.37 2.43 5.98
N PHE A 53 -4.07 2.58 5.72
CA PHE A 53 -3.11 1.50 6.01
C PHE A 53 -2.88 1.32 7.51
N VAL A 54 -2.85 2.39 8.31
CA VAL A 54 -2.71 2.31 9.77
C VAL A 54 -3.93 1.67 10.43
N ASP A 55 -5.13 2.01 9.99
CA ASP A 55 -6.38 1.58 10.61
C ASP A 55 -7.00 0.33 9.99
N THR A 56 -6.22 -0.43 9.22
CA THR A 56 -6.66 -1.71 8.67
C THR A 56 -6.18 -2.88 9.53
N TYR A 57 -7.16 -3.59 10.11
CA TYR A 57 -6.95 -4.72 11.00
C TYR A 57 -7.57 -6.01 10.44
N SER A 58 -6.95 -7.14 10.77
CA SER A 58 -7.52 -8.46 10.58
C SER A 58 -8.75 -8.69 11.48
N LYS A 59 -9.52 -9.76 11.20
CA LYS A 59 -10.66 -10.18 12.05
C LYS A 59 -10.27 -10.41 13.52
N ASP A 60 -8.99 -10.75 13.77
CA ASP A 60 -8.45 -10.98 15.12
C ASP A 60 -7.84 -9.70 15.74
N GLY A 61 -8.06 -8.52 15.14
CA GLY A 61 -7.60 -7.22 15.65
C GLY A 61 -6.12 -6.91 15.43
N LYS A 62 -5.38 -7.75 14.69
CA LYS A 62 -3.96 -7.51 14.38
C LYS A 62 -3.82 -6.56 13.18
N PRO A 63 -2.88 -5.59 13.19
CA PRO A 63 -2.64 -4.71 12.05
C PRO A 63 -2.20 -5.53 10.83
N LEU A 64 -2.72 -5.18 9.65
CA LEU A 64 -2.34 -5.85 8.39
C LEU A 64 -1.19 -5.14 7.67
N PHE A 65 -0.92 -3.89 8.02
CA PHE A 65 0.16 -3.10 7.45
C PHE A 65 1.06 -2.50 8.52
N ASN A 66 2.28 -2.20 8.11
CA ASN A 66 3.24 -1.37 8.81
C ASN A 66 3.55 -0.18 7.90
N ALA A 67 2.78 0.89 8.05
CA ALA A 67 2.91 2.12 7.26
C ALA A 67 3.95 3.07 7.88
N TYR A 68 4.75 3.70 7.03
CA TYR A 68 5.76 4.68 7.43
C TYR A 68 6.02 5.68 6.31
N THR A 69 6.49 6.85 6.68
CA THR A 69 6.84 7.94 5.76
C THR A 69 8.32 7.91 5.37
N VAL A 70 8.61 8.27 4.13
CA VAL A 70 9.97 8.37 3.60
C VAL A 70 10.18 9.71 2.91
N ALA A 71 11.24 10.44 3.28
CA ALA A 71 11.64 11.70 2.64
C ALA A 71 13.01 11.61 1.94
N PRO A 72 13.33 12.54 1.03
CA PRO A 72 14.68 12.62 0.42
C PRO A 72 15.82 12.77 1.44
N GLY A 73 15.56 13.33 2.61
CA GLY A 73 16.52 13.55 3.69
C GLY A 73 15.87 13.60 5.08
N ASP A 74 16.66 13.81 6.12
CA ASP A 74 16.19 13.92 7.52
C ASP A 74 15.97 15.40 7.91
N THR A 75 15.02 16.05 7.22
CA THR A 75 14.63 17.44 7.49
C THR A 75 13.12 17.55 7.59
N MET A 76 12.63 18.63 8.23
CA MET A 76 11.22 18.97 8.16
C MET A 76 10.81 19.22 6.71
N ILE A 77 9.64 18.71 6.35
CA ILE A 77 9.01 18.87 5.05
C ILE A 77 7.85 19.85 5.20
N LYS A 78 7.84 20.92 4.41
CA LYS A 78 6.72 21.84 4.37
C LYS A 78 5.77 21.42 3.25
N ALA A 79 4.58 20.98 3.62
CA ALA A 79 3.51 20.68 2.67
C ALA A 79 3.05 21.96 1.93
N HIS A 80 2.36 21.79 0.80
CA HIS A 80 1.82 22.91 0.02
C HIS A 80 0.91 23.84 0.86
N SER A 81 0.22 23.31 1.87
CA SER A 81 -0.62 24.08 2.79
C SER A 81 0.17 24.92 3.81
N GLY A 82 1.48 24.72 3.91
CA GLY A 82 2.35 25.35 4.91
C GLY A 82 2.54 24.55 6.20
N LEU A 83 1.87 23.41 6.37
CA LEU A 83 2.10 22.51 7.51
C LEU A 83 3.47 21.84 7.40
N ASN A 84 4.20 21.74 8.51
CA ASN A 84 5.47 21.03 8.57
C ASN A 84 5.28 19.61 9.11
N VAL A 85 5.88 18.62 8.44
CA VAL A 85 5.83 17.20 8.79
C VAL A 85 7.25 16.63 8.80
N LYS A 86 7.56 15.73 9.74
CA LYS A 86 8.84 14.99 9.75
C LYS A 86 8.60 13.57 9.25
N ALA A 87 9.49 13.07 8.37
CA ALA A 87 9.45 11.68 7.95
C ALA A 87 10.04 10.74 8.99
N ASP A 88 9.58 9.49 8.99
CA ASP A 88 10.14 8.41 9.81
C ASP A 88 11.52 7.99 9.30
N PHE A 89 11.67 7.95 7.97
CA PHE A 89 12.90 7.55 7.30
C PHE A 89 13.31 8.53 6.20
N SER A 90 14.60 8.50 5.88
CA SER A 90 15.12 9.06 4.63
C SER A 90 15.26 7.96 3.58
N ILE A 91 15.43 8.33 2.31
CA ILE A 91 15.74 7.37 1.23
C ILE A 91 17.02 6.54 1.48
N LYS A 92 17.88 6.93 2.43
CA LYS A 92 19.12 6.21 2.77
C LYS A 92 18.91 5.05 3.73
N ASN A 93 17.87 5.11 4.56
CA ASN A 93 17.64 4.15 5.65
C ASN A 93 16.21 3.59 5.70
N ALA A 94 15.35 3.94 4.73
CA ALA A 94 14.03 3.37 4.61
C ALA A 94 14.10 1.85 4.41
N PRO A 95 13.30 1.05 5.15
CA PRO A 95 13.10 -0.36 4.86
C PRO A 95 12.56 -0.57 3.44
N GLN A 96 12.74 -1.77 2.88
CA GLN A 96 12.09 -2.12 1.61
C GLN A 96 10.57 -2.26 1.83
N PRO A 97 9.72 -1.52 1.08
CA PRO A 97 8.28 -1.69 1.14
C PRO A 97 7.79 -2.86 0.26
N ASP A 98 6.65 -3.42 0.67
CA ASP A 98 5.80 -4.25 -0.18
C ASP A 98 4.87 -3.36 -1.03
N ILE A 99 4.40 -2.24 -0.47
CA ILE A 99 3.53 -1.27 -1.12
C ILE A 99 4.20 0.10 -1.08
N PHE A 100 4.32 0.76 -2.24
CA PHE A 100 4.89 2.09 -2.33
C PHE A 100 3.86 3.12 -2.79
N VAL A 101 3.58 4.11 -1.94
CA VAL A 101 2.65 5.20 -2.20
C VAL A 101 3.42 6.44 -2.68
N ILE A 102 3.01 6.97 -3.82
CA ILE A 102 3.59 8.15 -4.48
C ILE A 102 2.52 9.26 -4.56
N PRO A 103 2.49 10.17 -3.59
CA PRO A 103 1.60 11.34 -3.58
C PRO A 103 1.90 12.34 -4.70
N GLY A 104 0.98 13.26 -4.95
CA GLY A 104 1.20 14.45 -5.74
C GLY A 104 1.70 15.63 -4.91
N GLY A 105 1.98 16.74 -5.60
CA GLY A 105 2.55 17.95 -5.00
C GLY A 105 3.46 18.68 -5.99
N ASP A 106 4.35 19.52 -5.46
CA ASP A 106 5.37 20.18 -6.26
C ASP A 106 6.45 19.20 -6.73
N LEU A 107 6.45 18.88 -8.02
CA LEU A 107 7.40 17.96 -8.63
C LEU A 107 8.75 18.61 -8.98
N SER A 108 8.94 19.89 -8.63
CA SER A 108 10.21 20.59 -8.82
C SER A 108 11.38 19.87 -8.15
N LEU A 109 11.16 19.13 -7.07
CA LEU A 109 12.22 18.38 -6.38
C LEU A 109 12.88 17.28 -7.23
N LEU A 110 12.19 16.81 -8.27
CA LEU A 110 12.75 15.82 -9.19
C LEU A 110 13.72 16.48 -10.18
N LYS A 111 13.58 17.78 -10.42
CA LYS A 111 14.48 18.52 -11.30
C LYS A 111 15.83 18.61 -10.59
N ASN A 112 16.79 17.78 -11.02
CA ASN A 112 18.17 17.71 -10.55
C ASN A 112 18.42 16.88 -9.27
N ASN A 113 17.51 15.98 -8.88
CA ASN A 113 17.75 15.06 -7.76
C ASN A 113 17.88 13.60 -8.23
N GLU A 114 19.03 13.29 -8.85
CA GLU A 114 19.32 11.93 -9.35
C GLU A 114 19.29 10.84 -8.26
N PRO A 115 19.80 11.07 -7.02
CA PRO A 115 19.67 10.10 -5.95
C PRO A 115 18.21 9.74 -5.64
N LEU A 116 17.33 10.74 -5.59
CA LEU A 116 15.91 10.50 -5.36
C LEU A 116 15.26 9.76 -6.52
N LYS A 117 15.51 10.18 -7.77
CA LYS A 117 14.96 9.48 -8.96
C LYS A 117 15.36 8.01 -8.98
N LYS A 118 16.64 7.72 -8.75
CA LYS A 118 17.16 6.36 -8.67
C LYS A 118 16.45 5.56 -7.58
N TRP A 119 16.32 6.13 -6.38
CA TRP A 119 15.63 5.49 -5.28
C TRP A 119 14.14 5.22 -5.58
N LEU A 120 13.43 6.17 -6.22
CA LEU A 120 12.03 6.02 -6.62
C LEU A 120 11.86 4.84 -7.60
N ILE A 121 12.71 4.79 -8.63
CA ILE A 121 12.69 3.72 -9.63
C ILE A 121 13.00 2.36 -8.99
N GLU A 122 14.05 2.28 -8.18
CA GLU A 122 14.44 1.03 -7.50
C GLU A 122 13.37 0.55 -6.53
N THR A 123 12.80 1.46 -5.73
CA THR A 123 11.74 1.15 -4.77
C THR A 123 10.48 0.68 -5.48
N ALA A 124 10.05 1.38 -6.53
CA ALA A 124 8.90 0.98 -7.35
C ALA A 124 9.14 -0.40 -8.02
N ASN A 125 10.34 -0.67 -8.52
CA ASN A 125 10.68 -1.96 -9.12
C ASN A 125 10.67 -3.12 -8.11
N LYS A 126 11.09 -2.89 -6.87
CA LYS A 126 11.13 -3.93 -5.83
C LYS A 126 9.80 -4.10 -5.07
N SER A 127 8.92 -3.10 -5.12
CA SER A 127 7.59 -3.18 -4.48
C SER A 127 6.65 -4.12 -5.23
N GLN A 128 5.77 -4.78 -4.50
CA GLN A 128 4.72 -5.64 -5.05
C GLN A 128 3.59 -4.81 -5.66
N ILE A 129 3.24 -3.71 -5.00
CA ILE A 129 2.24 -2.73 -5.47
C ILE A 129 2.87 -1.34 -5.42
N VAL A 130 2.66 -0.55 -6.45
CA VAL A 130 2.97 0.89 -6.46
C VAL A 130 1.69 1.64 -6.75
N VAL A 131 1.37 2.61 -5.92
CA VAL A 131 0.17 3.44 -6.08
C VAL A 131 0.54 4.90 -6.17
N SER A 132 0.04 5.59 -7.20
CA SER A 132 0.13 7.05 -7.26
C SER A 132 -1.19 7.71 -6.87
N VAL A 133 -1.08 8.90 -6.28
CA VAL A 133 -2.20 9.81 -6.01
C VAL A 133 -1.97 11.12 -6.74
N CYS A 134 -3.02 11.67 -7.35
CA CYS A 134 -3.00 12.96 -8.01
C CYS A 134 -1.86 13.03 -9.04
N THR A 135 -1.05 14.10 -9.00
CA THR A 135 0.10 14.31 -9.87
C THR A 135 1.29 13.40 -9.56
N GLY A 136 1.22 12.53 -8.54
CA GLY A 136 2.22 11.49 -8.30
C GLY A 136 2.40 10.54 -9.49
N ALA A 137 1.40 10.43 -10.36
CA ALA A 137 1.50 9.69 -11.63
C ALA A 137 2.63 10.24 -12.53
N PHE A 138 3.02 11.50 -12.40
CA PHE A 138 4.09 12.09 -13.21
C PHE A 138 5.47 11.55 -12.81
N ILE A 139 5.65 11.13 -11.56
CA ILE A 139 6.86 10.41 -11.11
C ILE A 139 6.93 9.04 -11.79
N LEU A 140 5.81 8.32 -11.87
CA LEU A 140 5.74 7.05 -12.57
C LEU A 140 5.98 7.21 -14.07
N SER A 141 5.43 8.27 -14.67
CA SER A 141 5.68 8.67 -16.05
C SER A 141 7.16 8.92 -16.32
N SER A 142 7.83 9.74 -15.49
CA SER A 142 9.26 10.06 -15.68
C SER A 142 10.19 8.85 -15.50
N ALA A 143 9.72 7.83 -14.77
CA ALA A 143 10.38 6.54 -14.62
C ALA A 143 10.09 5.54 -15.76
N GLY A 144 9.23 5.89 -16.73
CA GLY A 144 8.78 5.00 -17.80
C GLY A 144 7.88 3.87 -17.33
N LEU A 145 7.38 3.92 -16.08
CA LEU A 145 6.61 2.84 -15.45
C LEU A 145 5.15 2.79 -15.91
N LEU A 146 4.69 3.78 -16.68
CA LEU A 146 3.33 3.84 -17.22
C LEU A 146 3.25 3.44 -18.71
N ASP A 147 4.36 3.15 -19.37
CA ASP A 147 4.38 2.79 -20.79
C ASP A 147 3.51 1.56 -21.06
N GLY A 148 2.55 1.68 -22.00
CA GLY A 148 1.62 0.61 -22.36
C GLY A 148 0.51 0.34 -21.35
N MET A 149 0.40 1.13 -20.29
CA MET A 149 -0.59 0.93 -19.22
C MET A 149 -1.80 1.86 -19.36
N GLU A 150 -2.92 1.49 -18.73
CA GLU A 150 -4.02 2.42 -18.49
C GLU A 150 -3.76 3.21 -17.19
N ALA A 151 -3.75 4.55 -17.26
CA ALA A 151 -3.44 5.41 -16.13
C ALA A 151 -4.45 6.55 -15.98
N THR A 152 -4.66 7.03 -14.76
CA THR A 152 -5.42 8.25 -14.44
C THR A 152 -4.56 9.17 -13.58
N THR A 153 -5.00 10.42 -13.42
CA THR A 153 -4.41 11.39 -12.50
C THR A 153 -5.49 12.39 -12.09
N TRP A 154 -5.12 13.45 -11.36
CA TRP A 154 -6.04 14.54 -11.06
C TRP A 154 -6.60 15.15 -12.35
N TYR A 155 -7.90 15.48 -12.36
CA TYR A 155 -8.64 15.84 -13.58
C TYR A 155 -7.95 16.96 -14.40
N GLY A 156 -7.38 17.98 -13.72
CA GLY A 156 -6.71 19.10 -14.37
C GLY A 156 -5.33 18.76 -14.94
N ALA A 157 -4.82 17.56 -14.69
CA ALA A 157 -3.51 17.08 -15.11
C ALA A 157 -3.58 15.95 -16.15
N ILE A 158 -4.77 15.52 -16.58
CA ILE A 158 -4.97 14.40 -17.51
C ILE A 158 -4.24 14.64 -18.84
N ASP A 159 -4.50 15.77 -19.49
CA ASP A 159 -3.89 16.10 -20.79
C ASP A 159 -2.37 16.16 -20.66
N LYS A 160 -1.88 16.73 -19.55
CA LYS A 160 -0.45 16.82 -19.30
C LYS A 160 0.20 15.46 -19.09
N LEU A 161 -0.44 14.55 -18.38
CA LEU A 161 0.08 13.19 -18.21
C LEU A 161 0.12 12.45 -19.55
N GLN A 162 -0.88 12.62 -20.40
CA GLN A 162 -0.93 12.00 -21.73
C GLN A 162 0.19 12.52 -22.64
N GLU A 163 0.49 13.82 -22.61
CA GLU A 163 1.64 14.40 -23.31
C GLU A 163 2.97 13.79 -22.84
N LEU A 164 3.14 13.64 -21.52
CA LEU A 164 4.38 13.11 -20.93
C LEU A 164 4.53 11.60 -21.14
N THR A 165 3.42 10.88 -21.35
CA THR A 165 3.39 9.41 -21.46
C THR A 165 2.61 8.97 -22.70
N PRO A 166 3.11 9.25 -23.92
CA PRO A 166 2.36 9.01 -25.16
C PRO A 166 2.06 7.53 -25.42
N LYS A 167 2.78 6.60 -24.76
CA LYS A 167 2.53 5.16 -24.85
C LYS A 167 1.50 4.64 -23.85
N ALA A 168 1.12 5.44 -22.86
CA ALA A 168 0.05 5.09 -21.94
C ALA A 168 -1.32 5.47 -22.53
N LYS A 169 -2.34 4.74 -22.12
CA LYS A 169 -3.74 5.14 -22.29
C LYS A 169 -4.16 5.95 -21.06
N VAL A 170 -4.03 7.27 -21.11
CA VAL A 170 -4.47 8.11 -20.00
C VAL A 170 -5.97 8.33 -20.09
N VAL A 171 -6.69 7.86 -19.08
CA VAL A 171 -8.15 7.87 -19.05
C VAL A 171 -8.67 8.95 -18.10
N LYS A 172 -9.61 9.74 -18.60
CA LYS A 172 -10.43 10.64 -17.79
C LYS A 172 -11.55 9.88 -17.06
N ASP A 173 -12.18 10.55 -16.10
CA ASP A 173 -13.39 10.09 -15.40
C ASP A 173 -13.26 8.75 -14.63
N LYS A 174 -12.03 8.26 -14.41
CA LYS A 174 -11.74 7.14 -13.51
C LYS A 174 -11.04 7.61 -12.25
N ARG A 175 -11.58 7.20 -11.10
CA ARG A 175 -10.96 7.43 -9.78
C ARG A 175 -9.72 6.58 -9.57
N ILE A 176 -9.72 5.34 -10.08
CA ILE A 176 -8.67 4.34 -9.90
C ILE A 176 -8.47 3.60 -11.24
N THR A 177 -7.23 3.37 -11.63
CA THR A 177 -6.85 2.34 -12.61
C THR A 177 -5.89 1.36 -11.96
N ASP A 178 -5.96 0.08 -12.35
CA ASP A 178 -5.13 -1.00 -11.82
C ASP A 178 -4.59 -1.86 -12.98
N ASN A 179 -3.27 -1.96 -13.08
CA ASN A 179 -2.57 -2.81 -14.06
C ASN A 179 -1.82 -3.97 -13.36
N GLY A 180 -2.32 -4.44 -12.23
CA GLY A 180 -1.70 -5.46 -11.40
C GLY A 180 -0.65 -4.87 -10.46
N LYS A 181 0.50 -4.43 -10.97
CA LYS A 181 1.54 -3.85 -10.11
C LYS A 181 1.33 -2.36 -9.84
N ILE A 182 0.95 -1.61 -10.88
CA ILE A 182 0.79 -0.16 -10.82
C ILE A 182 -0.68 0.19 -10.72
N ILE A 183 -1.01 0.93 -9.66
CA ILE A 183 -2.31 1.54 -9.44
C ILE A 183 -2.13 3.05 -9.56
N THR A 184 -2.99 3.71 -10.30
CA THR A 184 -3.01 5.19 -10.32
C THR A 184 -4.37 5.68 -9.88
N THR A 185 -4.39 6.75 -9.09
CA THR A 185 -5.62 7.34 -8.57
C THR A 185 -5.73 8.79 -8.98
N ALA A 186 -6.96 9.30 -9.01
CA ALA A 186 -7.26 10.67 -9.40
C ALA A 186 -6.86 11.68 -8.28
N GLY A 187 -7.68 12.69 -7.99
CA GLY A 187 -7.36 13.69 -6.96
C GLY A 187 -7.30 13.12 -5.54
N VAL A 188 -6.98 13.99 -4.57
CA VAL A 188 -6.78 13.68 -3.14
C VAL A 188 -7.74 12.64 -2.54
N SER A 189 -9.06 12.75 -2.78
CA SER A 189 -10.03 11.82 -2.18
C SER A 189 -9.99 10.44 -2.83
N ALA A 190 -9.58 10.34 -4.09
CA ALA A 190 -9.40 9.05 -4.76
C ALA A 190 -8.18 8.29 -4.24
N GLY A 191 -7.24 8.97 -3.56
CA GLY A 191 -6.15 8.31 -2.83
C GLY A 191 -6.68 7.44 -1.69
N ILE A 192 -7.70 7.89 -0.97
CA ILE A 192 -8.39 7.12 0.09
C ILE A 192 -9.04 5.88 -0.53
N ASP A 193 -9.82 6.06 -1.60
CA ASP A 193 -10.46 4.96 -2.32
C ASP A 193 -9.44 3.98 -2.89
N GLY A 194 -8.30 4.47 -3.39
CA GLY A 194 -7.21 3.65 -3.90
C GLY A 194 -6.59 2.77 -2.83
N ALA A 195 -6.38 3.31 -1.63
CA ALA A 195 -5.89 2.53 -0.50
C ALA A 195 -6.91 1.48 -0.07
N LEU A 196 -8.19 1.82 0.03
CA LEU A 196 -9.26 0.86 0.33
C LEU A 196 -9.42 -0.21 -0.75
N TYR A 197 -9.22 0.16 -2.02
CA TYR A 197 -9.17 -0.77 -3.14
C TYR A 197 -8.02 -1.76 -3.00
N ILE A 198 -6.84 -1.31 -2.57
CA ILE A 198 -5.69 -2.18 -2.27
C ILE A 198 -6.03 -3.14 -1.11
N VAL A 199 -6.65 -2.63 -0.03
CA VAL A 199 -7.12 -3.48 1.07
C VAL A 199 -8.09 -4.54 0.58
N SER A 200 -9.07 -4.16 -0.24
CA SER A 200 -10.08 -5.05 -0.81
C SER A 200 -9.44 -6.13 -1.67
N ARG A 201 -8.45 -5.75 -2.49
CA ARG A 201 -7.73 -6.65 -3.39
C ARG A 201 -6.87 -7.66 -2.61
N LEU A 202 -6.25 -7.27 -1.50
CA LEU A 202 -5.34 -8.12 -0.74
C LEU A 202 -6.05 -8.97 0.32
N PHE A 203 -7.05 -8.40 0.99
CA PHE A 203 -7.67 -8.96 2.19
C PHE A 203 -9.19 -9.08 2.09
N GLY A 204 -9.76 -8.85 0.90
CA GLY A 204 -11.18 -8.99 0.61
C GLY A 204 -12.00 -7.74 0.92
N LYS A 205 -13.13 -7.61 0.21
CA LYS A 205 -14.05 -6.48 0.33
C LYS A 205 -14.53 -6.24 1.77
N GLU A 206 -14.78 -7.32 2.53
CA GLU A 206 -15.18 -7.23 3.95
C GLU A 206 -14.19 -6.42 4.79
N THR A 207 -12.89 -6.65 4.61
CA THR A 207 -11.84 -5.95 5.35
C THR A 207 -11.82 -4.47 4.99
N ALA A 208 -11.88 -4.14 3.70
CA ALA A 208 -11.93 -2.75 3.25
C ALA A 208 -13.17 -2.01 3.76
N THR A 209 -14.35 -2.66 3.72
CA THR A 209 -15.59 -2.09 4.26
C THR A 209 -15.51 -1.92 5.77
N ALA A 210 -14.88 -2.84 6.50
CA ALA A 210 -14.65 -2.70 7.94
C ALA A 210 -13.71 -1.52 8.25
N THR A 211 -12.61 -1.35 7.51
CA THR A 211 -11.71 -0.19 7.64
C THR A 211 -12.46 1.12 7.37
N ALA A 212 -13.17 1.21 6.24
CA ALA A 212 -13.93 2.39 5.88
C ALA A 212 -14.97 2.75 6.97
N LYS A 213 -15.66 1.74 7.52
CA LYS A 213 -16.59 1.93 8.64
C LYS A 213 -15.88 2.39 9.92
N TYR A 214 -14.71 1.84 10.23
CA TYR A 214 -13.94 2.18 11.43
C TYR A 214 -13.55 3.67 11.44
N ILE A 215 -13.14 4.21 10.30
CA ILE A 215 -12.81 5.64 10.15
C ILE A 215 -14.00 6.52 9.72
N GLU A 216 -15.22 5.98 9.74
CA GLU A 216 -16.46 6.65 9.31
C GLU A 216 -16.44 7.23 7.87
N TYR A 217 -15.67 6.61 6.98
CA TYR A 217 -15.57 7.00 5.57
C TYR A 217 -16.69 6.40 4.73
N LYS A 218 -17.63 7.25 4.27
CA LYS A 218 -18.79 6.84 3.46
C LYS A 218 -18.52 6.70 1.96
N GLY A 219 -17.32 7.04 1.48
CA GLY A 219 -17.00 7.00 0.04
C GLY A 219 -16.79 5.57 -0.52
N TRP A 220 -16.84 4.56 0.33
CA TRP A 220 -16.53 3.17 0.00
C TRP A 220 -17.78 2.28 0.10
N GLU A 221 -18.28 1.83 -1.05
CA GLU A 221 -19.47 0.94 -1.18
C GLU A 221 -19.18 -0.33 -1.99
#